data_AF-A0A9D8ASZ6-F1
#
_entry.id   AF-A0A9D8ASZ6-F1
#
_cell.length_a   1.000
_cell.length_b   1.000
_cell.length_c   1.000
_cell.angle_alpha   90.00
_cell.angle_beta   90.00
_cell.angle_gamma   90.00
#
_symmetry.space_group_name_H-M   'P 1'
#
loop_
_entity.id
_entity.type
_entity.pdbx_description
1 polymer ?
#
loop_
_entity_poly.entity_id
_entity_poly.type
_entity_poly.pdbx_seq_one_letter_code
_entity_poly.pdbx_strand_id
1 'polypeptide(L)'
;MKAREDLMRMWREDPCARVSVIVHTLDAADQHVEGVESCGLSVARAFRLTNTIAASGLAQDVLNVLEEPWVARVELDQTITTMGVDSNPADKAVERKDDQWMKAS
;
A
#
# COMPACT_ATOMS: atom_id res chain seq x y z
N MET A 1 10.34 -5.82 16.92
CA MET A 1 9.27 -5.76 15.90
C MET A 1 8.78 -4.32 15.80
N LYS A 2 9.20 -3.56 14.78
CA LYS A 2 8.86 -2.14 14.64
C LYS A 2 7.36 -1.91 14.40
N ALA A 3 6.72 -2.79 13.63
CA ALA A 3 5.30 -2.69 13.28
C ALA A 3 4.36 -2.72 14.49
N ARG A 4 4.63 -3.57 15.50
CA ARG A 4 3.77 -3.67 16.70
C ARG A 4 3.79 -2.37 17.51
N GLU A 5 4.96 -1.78 17.70
CA GLU A 5 5.11 -0.52 18.44
C GLU A 5 4.43 0.64 17.70
N ASP A 6 4.61 0.72 16.38
CA ASP A 6 3.95 1.73 15.54
C ASP A 6 2.42 1.58 15.56
N LEU A 7 1.90 0.35 15.46
CA LEU A 7 0.46 0.06 15.54
C LEU A 7 -0.12 0.40 16.92
N MET A 8 0.59 0.06 18.01
CA MET A 8 0.16 0.42 19.36
C MET A 8 0.12 1.93 19.58
N ARG A 9 1.11 2.66 19.03
CA ARG A 9 1.11 4.13 19.07
C ARG A 9 -0.10 4.69 18.32
N MET A 10 -0.30 4.25 17.07
CA MET A 10 -1.44 4.68 16.25
C MET A 10 -2.78 4.43 16.95
N TRP A 11 -2.97 3.22 17.51
CA TRP A 11 -4.21 2.88 18.21
C TRP A 11 -4.46 3.72 19.47
N ARG A 12 -3.40 4.08 20.21
CA ARG A 12 -3.52 4.96 21.39
C ARG A 12 -3.83 6.41 21.01
N GLU A 13 -3.25 6.89 19.92
CA GLU A 13 -3.45 8.26 19.43
C GLU A 13 -4.82 8.43 18.78
N ASP A 14 -5.23 7.45 17.97
CA ASP A 14 -6.53 7.40 17.31
C ASP A 14 -7.04 5.94 17.29
N PRO A 15 -7.98 5.58 18.17
CA PRO A 15 -8.57 4.25 18.21
C PRO A 15 -9.27 3.84 16.91
N CYS A 16 -9.68 4.81 16.09
CA CYS A 16 -10.36 4.58 14.82
C CYS A 16 -9.40 4.64 13.61
N ALA A 17 -8.10 4.75 13.85
CA ALA A 17 -7.11 4.84 12.79
C ALA A 17 -7.18 3.61 11.88
N ARG A 18 -7.38 3.87 10.59
CA ARG A 18 -7.35 2.84 9.55
C ARG A 18 -5.95 2.74 8.96
N VAL A 19 -5.47 1.52 8.79
CA VAL A 19 -4.15 1.21 8.24
C VAL A 19 -4.25 0.15 7.16
N SER A 20 -3.32 0.19 6.21
CA SER A 20 -3.07 -0.87 5.24
C SER A 20 -1.83 -1.65 5.67
N VAL A 21 -1.87 -2.96 5.51
CA VAL A 21 -0.81 -3.86 5.98
C VAL A 21 -0.54 -4.98 4.98
N ILE A 22 0.68 -5.48 5.06
CA ILE A 22 1.11 -6.73 4.43
C ILE A 22 1.36 -7.74 5.55
N VAL A 23 0.52 -8.78 5.60
CA VAL A 23 0.65 -9.90 6.53
C VAL A 23 1.49 -10.98 5.86
N HIS A 24 2.61 -11.36 6.46
CA HIS A 24 3.39 -12.52 6.03
C HIS A 24 2.94 -13.76 6.79
N THR A 25 2.68 -14.84 6.07
CA THR A 25 2.21 -16.11 6.64
C THR A 25 3.32 -17.16 6.65
N LEU A 26 3.29 -18.06 7.64
CA LEU A 26 4.18 -19.22 7.69
C LEU A 26 3.84 -20.23 6.59
N ASP A 27 2.54 -20.44 6.39
CA ASP A 27 1.98 -21.35 5.38
C ASP A 27 1.38 -20.58 4.20
N ALA A 28 0.65 -21.28 3.32
CA ALA A 28 0.06 -20.66 2.13
C ALA A 28 -0.96 -19.57 2.50
N ALA A 29 -0.73 -18.37 1.99
CA ALA A 29 -1.53 -17.18 2.32
C ALA A 29 -3.03 -17.32 2.01
N ASP A 30 -3.41 -18.10 1.00
CA ASP A 30 -4.82 -18.28 0.62
C ASP A 30 -5.62 -19.09 1.65
N GLN A 31 -4.96 -19.88 2.51
CA GLN A 31 -5.63 -20.62 3.58
C GLN A 31 -6.05 -19.74 4.76
N HIS A 32 -5.48 -18.54 4.87
CA HIS A 32 -5.69 -17.66 6.04
C HIS A 32 -6.52 -16.42 5.74
N VAL A 33 -7.07 -16.29 4.52
CA VAL A 33 -7.92 -15.15 4.13
C VAL A 33 -9.11 -14.99 5.07
N GLU A 34 -9.84 -16.07 5.33
CA GLU A 34 -11.00 -16.05 6.24
C GLU A 34 -10.59 -15.71 7.68
N GLY A 35 -9.41 -16.15 8.12
CA GLY A 35 -8.85 -15.80 9.43
C GLY A 35 -8.59 -14.30 9.55
N VAL A 36 -7.95 -13.70 8.53
CA VAL A 36 -7.71 -12.25 8.47
C VAL A 36 -9.03 -11.46 8.47
N GLU A 37 -10.03 -11.92 7.72
CA GLU A 37 -11.34 -11.27 7.67
C GLU A 37 -12.11 -11.38 8.99
N SER A 38 -12.00 -12.53 9.66
CA SER A 38 -12.59 -12.76 10.98
C SER A 38 -11.98 -11.87 12.06
N CYS A 39 -10.73 -11.43 11.88
CA CYS A 39 -10.09 -10.43 12.75
C CYS A 39 -10.56 -8.99 12.50
N GLY A 40 -11.45 -8.74 11.53
CA GLY A 40 -11.98 -7.41 11.22
C GLY A 40 -11.26 -6.67 10.09
N LEU A 41 -10.27 -7.30 9.45
CA LEU A 41 -9.58 -6.70 8.31
C LEU A 41 -10.28 -7.03 6.99
N SER A 42 -10.26 -6.11 6.04
CA SER A 42 -10.67 -6.36 4.66
C SER A 42 -9.48 -6.80 3.82
N VAL A 43 -9.53 -8.00 3.25
CA VAL A 43 -8.47 -8.53 2.39
C VAL A 43 -8.60 -7.95 0.99
N ALA A 44 -7.54 -7.27 0.53
CA ALA A 44 -7.44 -6.79 -0.84
C ALA A 44 -6.89 -7.87 -1.78
N ARG A 45 -5.88 -8.63 -1.31
CA ARG A 45 -5.22 -9.66 -2.13
C ARG A 45 -4.44 -10.67 -1.29
N ALA A 46 -4.47 -11.93 -1.70
CA ALA A 46 -3.52 -12.95 -1.25
C ALA A 46 -2.51 -13.26 -2.36
N PHE A 47 -1.22 -13.25 -2.04
CA PHE A 47 -0.11 -13.51 -2.94
C PHE A 47 0.54 -14.86 -2.61
N ARG A 48 0.40 -15.82 -3.53
CA ARG A 48 0.94 -17.18 -3.37
C ARG A 48 2.46 -17.24 -3.44
N LEU A 49 3.08 -16.40 -4.27
CA LEU A 49 4.53 -16.46 -4.49
C LEU A 49 5.32 -16.02 -3.26
N THR A 50 4.79 -15.05 -2.52
CA THR A 50 5.46 -14.42 -1.38
C THR A 50 4.90 -14.85 -0.03
N ASN A 51 3.85 -15.69 -0.01
CA ASN A 51 3.06 -16.01 1.18
C ASN A 51 2.69 -14.75 1.96
N THR A 52 2.03 -13.82 1.27
CA THR A 52 1.57 -12.56 1.87
C THR A 52 0.12 -12.26 1.59
N ILE A 53 -0.53 -11.54 2.50
CA ILE A 53 -1.88 -11.02 2.37
C ILE A 53 -1.82 -9.50 2.51
N ALA A 54 -2.29 -8.78 1.49
CA ALA A 54 -2.55 -7.36 1.60
C ALA A 54 -3.95 -7.15 2.16
N ALA A 55 -4.04 -6.43 3.28
CA ALA A 55 -5.29 -6.17 3.98
C ALA A 55 -5.34 -4.74 4.53
N SER A 56 -6.53 -4.29 4.91
CA SER A 56 -6.72 -2.98 5.56
C SER A 56 -7.81 -3.05 6.62
N GLY A 57 -7.70 -2.24 7.67
CA GLY A 57 -8.66 -2.22 8.76
C GLY A 57 -8.22 -1.32 9.90
N LEU A 58 -8.77 -1.51 11.10
CA LEU A 58 -8.37 -0.72 12.27
C LEU A 58 -7.01 -1.18 12.79
N ALA A 59 -6.23 -0.27 13.37
CA ALA A 59 -4.95 -0.61 14.00
C ALA A 59 -5.10 -1.71 15.08
N GLN A 60 -6.21 -1.72 15.81
CA GLN A 60 -6.52 -2.76 16.80
C GLN A 60 -6.73 -4.14 16.16
N ASP A 61 -7.44 -4.21 15.04
CA ASP A 61 -7.71 -5.45 14.33
C ASP A 61 -6.42 -6.07 13.77
N VAL A 62 -5.47 -5.22 13.34
CA VAL A 62 -4.12 -5.66 12.94
C VAL A 62 -3.35 -6.23 14.13
N LEU A 63 -3.48 -5.64 15.32
CA LEU A 63 -2.87 -6.19 16.53
C LEU A 63 -3.43 -7.57 16.87
N ASN A 64 -4.71 -7.84 16.59
CA ASN A 64 -5.29 -9.18 16.76
C ASN A 64 -4.65 -10.18 15.79
N VAL A 65 -4.51 -9.81 14.50
CA VAL A 65 -3.84 -10.65 13.50
C VAL A 65 -2.40 -10.98 13.90
N LEU A 66 -1.67 -10.05 14.51
CA LEU A 66 -0.29 -10.29 14.97
C LEU A 66 -0.15 -11.41 16.00
N GLU A 67 -1.22 -11.74 16.73
CA GLU A 67 -1.22 -12.79 17.76
C GLU A 67 -1.60 -14.17 17.19
N GLU A 68 -1.94 -14.25 15.90
CA GLU A 68 -2.28 -15.50 15.23
C GLU A 68 -1.03 -16.37 14.98
N PRO A 69 -1.08 -17.69 15.24
CA PRO A 69 0.10 -18.55 15.22
C PRO A 69 0.67 -18.79 13.82
N TRP A 70 -0.13 -18.57 12.77
CA TRP A 70 0.28 -18.71 11.37
C TRP A 70 0.92 -17.43 10.81
N VAL A 71 0.94 -16.33 11.57
CA VAL A 71 1.54 -15.05 11.16
C VAL A 71 3.04 -15.05 11.46
N ALA A 72 3.84 -14.88 10.41
CA ALA A 72 5.29 -14.75 10.53
C ALA A 72 5.69 -13.33 10.95
N ARG A 73 5.04 -12.32 10.36
CA ARG A 73 5.21 -10.89 10.69
C ARG A 73 4.15 -10.05 9.96
N VAL A 74 3.97 -8.81 10.41
CA VAL A 74 3.14 -7.81 9.73
C VAL A 74 3.98 -6.58 9.44
N GLU A 75 3.79 -6.00 8.26
CA GLU A 75 4.39 -4.74 7.82
C GLU A 75 3.30 -3.73 7.50
N LEU A 76 3.49 -2.47 7.88
CA LEU A 76 2.62 -1.38 7.42
C LEU A 76 2.88 -1.13 5.94
N ASP A 77 1.83 -1.01 5.15
CA ASP A 77 1.93 -0.60 3.76
C ASP A 77 2.32 0.88 3.68
N GLN A 78 3.33 1.20 2.89
CA GLN A 78 3.91 2.54 2.79
C GLN A 78 3.73 3.08 1.39
N THR A 79 3.33 4.34 1.29
CA THR A 79 3.32 5.04 0.00
C THR A 79 4.74 5.18 -0.53
N ILE A 80 4.98 4.64 -1.72
CA ILE A 80 6.24 4.80 -2.45
C ILE A 80 6.07 5.92 -3.48
N THR A 81 6.91 6.94 -3.40
CA THR A 81 7.01 7.98 -4.44
C THR A 81 8.05 7.54 -5.46
N THR A 82 7.63 7.30 -6.70
CA THR A 82 8.58 7.14 -7.81
C THR A 82 9.10 8.51 -8.22
N MET A 83 10.39 8.61 -8.58
CA MET A 83 10.90 9.83 -9.19
C MET A 83 10.15 10.02 -10.51
N GLY A 84 9.39 11.10 -10.62
CA GLY A 84 8.69 11.45 -11.84
C GLY A 84 9.69 11.45 -12.99
N VAL A 85 9.29 10.86 -14.12
CA VAL A 85 9.98 11.10 -15.38
C VAL A 85 9.85 12.60 -15.60
N ASP A 86 10.94 13.34 -15.36
CA ASP A 86 11.04 14.73 -15.77
C ASP A 86 10.58 14.79 -17.22
N SER A 87 9.51 15.57 -17.45
CA SER A 87 8.92 15.83 -18.75
C SER A 87 10.01 15.95 -19.81
N ASN A 88 9.99 15.03 -20.78
CA ASN A 88 10.91 15.01 -21.90
C ASN A 88 10.91 16.40 -22.56
N PRO A 89 12.06 17.09 -22.69
CA PRO A 89 12.11 18.40 -23.34
C PRO A 89 11.67 18.36 -24.83
N ALA A 90 11.52 17.17 -25.42
CA ALA A 90 10.95 17.01 -26.76
C ALA A 90 9.46 17.44 -26.86
N ASP A 91 8.70 17.40 -25.76
CA ASP A 91 7.28 17.86 -25.76
C ASP A 91 7.15 19.39 -25.83
N LYS A 92 8.23 20.15 -25.60
CA LYS A 92 8.22 21.62 -25.73
C LYS A 92 8.61 22.12 -27.12
N ALA A 93 8.89 21.23 -28.08
CA ALA A 93 9.40 21.61 -29.40
C ALA A 93 8.32 21.69 -30.50
N VAL A 94 7.07 21.33 -30.23
CA VAL A 94 5.95 21.45 -31.19
C VAL A 94 5.20 22.77 -30.99
N GLU A 95 5.94 23.88 -30.94
CA GLU A 95 5.34 25.21 -31.07
C GLU A 95 6.33 26.15 -31.76
N ARG A 96 6.63 25.86 -33.03
CA ARG A 96 7.32 26.79 -33.92
C ARG A 96 6.77 26.71 -35.34
N LYS A 97 6.32 27.88 -35.81
CA LYS A 97 6.33 28.37 -37.20
C LYS A 97 5.20 27.90 -38.13
N ASP A 98 4.00 28.44 -37.97
CA ASP A 98 3.07 28.56 -39.11
C ASP A 98 2.53 30.01 -39.34
N ASP A 99 2.66 30.92 -38.38
CA ASP A 99 2.03 32.26 -38.48
C ASP A 99 2.85 33.38 -39.16
N GLN A 100 4.08 33.12 -39.63
CA GLN A 100 4.95 34.19 -40.10
C GLN A 100 4.96 34.43 -41.64
N TRP A 101 4.10 33.79 -42.43
CA TRP A 101 4.07 33.96 -43.89
C TRP A 101 2.92 34.84 -44.43
N MET A 102 2.05 35.39 -43.59
CA MET A 102 0.88 36.18 -44.03
C MET A 102 1.09 37.71 -44.05
N LYS A 103 2.30 38.24 -43.83
CA LYS A 103 2.56 39.69 -43.86
C LYS A 103 3.66 40.09 -44.84
N ALA A 104 3.39 39.89 -46.12
CA ALA A 104 4.05 40.64 -47.20
C ALA A 104 3.06 40.81 -48.36
N SER A 105 2.32 41.92 -48.32
CA SER A 105 1.63 42.53 -49.47
C SER A 105 1.51 44.01 -49.19
#